data_AF-A0AA39J2A1-F1
#
_entry.id   AF-A0AA39J2A1-F1
#
_cell.length_a   1.000
_cell.length_b   1.000
_cell.length_c   1.000
_cell.angle_alpha   90.00
_cell.angle_beta   90.00
_cell.angle_gamma   90.00
#
_symmetry.space_group_name_H-M   'P 1'
#
loop_
_entity.id
_entity.type
_entity.pdbx_description
1 polymer ?
#
loop_
_entity_poly.entity_id
_entity_poly.type
_entity_poly.pdbx_seq_one_letter_code
_entity_poly.pdbx_strand_id
1 'polypeptide(L)'
;MSPTEILDLYDLALLFNYERGSSEPRYRHTKLREVVRDNESFQTVRLLNTAWSTRHSPKVAFAFDTIRPPKNKLNEPDLPTNILPTPIPPNLAHLSPKELETIYWQARNHDACYKSVTLIQHFFDYYPLETRVCIRTSAGTNYTTTISSRDIIEFKLHRPKLATNACVLPSGTGHFTGMEDVMDHAVLGFGDTILDLTSMQFGDEGRGLGGKSVFVLESQEKYYERLKKFAEYADTENAKHSFYIFPPEDPGVNEWLLDVARRVKERWDRRATEHWCGHCGAPAEMMRCSLCKDAYYCDKEHQAAAWPFHKKFCSGKK
;
A
#
# COMPACT_ATOMS: atom_id res chain seq x y z
N MET A 1 4.54 7.63 -35.92
CA MET A 1 5.04 7.78 -34.54
C MET A 1 3.90 7.38 -33.62
N SER A 2 4.06 6.33 -32.81
CA SER A 2 3.09 6.03 -31.75
C SER A 2 3.01 7.26 -30.81
N PRO A 3 1.83 7.62 -30.30
CA PRO A 3 1.73 8.71 -29.33
C PRO A 3 2.71 8.47 -28.19
N THR A 4 3.43 9.53 -27.78
CA THR A 4 4.40 9.46 -26.69
C THR A 4 3.66 9.08 -25.41
N GLU A 5 3.85 7.84 -24.96
CA GLU A 5 3.25 7.29 -23.74
C GLU A 5 3.54 8.22 -22.55
N ILE A 6 2.50 8.50 -21.76
CA ILE A 6 2.61 9.22 -20.49
C ILE A 6 2.07 8.29 -19.41
N LEU A 7 2.91 8.00 -18.43
CA LEU A 7 2.57 7.16 -17.27
C LEU A 7 1.93 8.03 -16.19
N ASP A 8 0.70 7.74 -15.75
CA ASP A 8 0.08 8.48 -14.66
C ASP A 8 0.43 7.85 -13.31
N LEU A 9 1.20 8.55 -12.47
CA LEU A 9 1.74 7.97 -11.25
C LEU A 9 0.65 7.65 -10.22
N TYR A 10 -0.43 8.42 -10.15
CA TYR A 10 -1.53 8.15 -9.21
C TYR A 10 -2.26 6.87 -9.61
N ASP A 11 -2.57 6.72 -10.90
CA ASP A 11 -3.25 5.53 -11.40
C ASP A 11 -2.36 4.28 -11.31
N LEU A 12 -1.05 4.43 -11.58
CA LEU A 12 -0.08 3.36 -11.35
C LEU A 12 0.03 2.97 -9.88
N ALA A 13 0.04 3.93 -8.94
CA ALA A 13 0.08 3.65 -7.51
C ALA A 13 -1.11 2.80 -7.05
N LEU A 14 -2.31 3.04 -7.61
CA LEU A 14 -3.49 2.20 -7.37
C LEU A 14 -3.27 0.76 -7.84
N LEU A 15 -2.76 0.59 -9.07
CA LEU A 15 -2.50 -0.72 -9.65
C LEU A 15 -1.40 -1.47 -8.89
N PHE A 16 -0.29 -0.81 -8.55
CA PHE A 16 0.79 -1.41 -7.76
C PHE A 16 0.29 -1.92 -6.42
N ASN A 17 -0.45 -1.08 -5.68
CA ASN A 17 -0.98 -1.52 -4.39
C ASN A 17 -1.95 -2.69 -4.56
N TYR A 18 -2.90 -2.61 -5.51
CA TYR A 18 -3.82 -3.72 -5.76
C TYR A 18 -3.10 -5.03 -6.06
N GLU A 19 -2.23 -5.05 -7.06
CA GLU A 19 -1.55 -6.27 -7.52
C GLU A 19 -0.59 -6.81 -6.46
N ARG A 20 0.16 -5.94 -5.77
CA ARG A 20 1.07 -6.33 -4.68
C ARG A 20 0.29 -6.85 -3.48
N GLY A 21 -0.67 -6.09 -2.97
CA GLY A 21 -1.41 -6.46 -1.77
C GLY A 21 -2.18 -7.76 -1.94
N SER A 22 -2.86 -7.91 -3.08
CA SER A 22 -3.78 -9.04 -3.31
C SER A 22 -3.12 -10.38 -3.62
N SER A 23 -1.83 -10.34 -3.94
CA SER A 23 -1.02 -11.52 -4.25
C SER A 23 0.16 -11.72 -3.30
N GLU A 24 0.26 -10.93 -2.22
CA GLU A 24 1.37 -10.98 -1.26
C GLU A 24 1.56 -12.42 -0.70
N PRO A 25 2.70 -13.07 -0.97
CA PRO A 25 2.90 -14.49 -0.67
C PRO A 25 2.73 -14.84 0.81
N ARG A 26 3.20 -13.97 1.72
CA ARG A 26 3.11 -14.22 3.17
C ARG A 26 1.66 -14.34 3.67
N TYR A 27 0.74 -13.68 2.99
CA TYR A 27 -0.66 -13.60 3.40
C TYR A 27 -1.62 -14.28 2.42
N ARG A 28 -1.08 -15.09 1.50
CA ARG A 28 -1.90 -15.76 0.50
C ARG A 28 -2.89 -16.72 1.16
N HIS A 29 -4.17 -16.55 0.85
CA HIS A 29 -5.26 -17.36 1.42
C HIS A 29 -5.34 -17.33 2.95
N THR A 30 -5.05 -16.18 3.54
CA THR A 30 -5.17 -15.99 4.98
C THR A 30 -6.52 -15.41 5.37
N LYS A 31 -6.99 -15.74 6.58
CA LYS A 31 -8.18 -15.15 7.19
C LYS A 31 -7.86 -14.59 8.56
N LEU A 32 -8.36 -13.38 8.85
CA LEU A 32 -8.19 -12.74 10.14
C LEU A 32 -8.91 -13.56 11.21
N ARG A 33 -8.17 -13.95 12.24
CA ARG A 33 -8.67 -14.73 13.37
C ARG A 33 -8.92 -13.83 14.58
N GLU A 34 -7.97 -12.94 14.85
CA GLU A 34 -7.97 -12.13 16.06
C GLU A 34 -7.18 -10.83 15.87
N VAL A 35 -7.65 -9.77 16.52
CA VAL A 35 -6.98 -8.47 16.62
C VAL A 35 -6.80 -8.17 18.10
N VAL A 36 -5.61 -7.73 18.49
CA VAL A 36 -5.25 -7.42 19.88
C VAL A 36 -4.68 -6.02 19.93
N ARG A 37 -5.10 -5.21 20.90
CA ARG A 37 -4.61 -3.83 21.05
C ARG A 37 -3.91 -3.62 22.38
N ASP A 38 -2.82 -2.88 22.33
CA ASP A 38 -2.05 -2.44 23.48
C ASP A 38 -1.70 -3.60 24.43
N ASN A 39 -2.18 -3.54 25.68
CA ASN A 39 -1.85 -4.52 26.72
C ASN A 39 -2.77 -5.75 26.73
N GLU A 40 -3.68 -5.86 25.76
CA GLU A 40 -4.46 -7.07 25.58
C GLU A 40 -3.57 -8.25 25.15
N SER A 41 -4.06 -9.46 25.37
CA SER A 41 -3.42 -10.70 24.93
C SER A 41 -4.34 -11.45 24.00
N PHE A 42 -3.75 -12.16 23.03
CA PHE A 42 -4.48 -13.11 22.21
C PHE A 42 -5.17 -14.14 23.10
N GLN A 43 -6.48 -14.30 22.91
CA GLN A 43 -7.33 -15.25 23.62
C GLN A 43 -7.33 -16.62 22.92
N THR A 44 -7.13 -16.64 21.60
CA THR A 44 -7.30 -17.87 20.81
C THR A 44 -5.98 -18.55 20.45
N VAL A 45 -4.84 -17.87 20.65
CA VAL A 45 -3.51 -18.30 20.22
C VAL A 45 -2.45 -17.80 21.20
N ARG A 46 -1.44 -18.61 21.49
CA ARG A 46 -0.34 -18.22 22.37
C ARG A 46 0.85 -17.77 21.52
N LEU A 47 0.92 -16.47 21.22
CA LEU A 47 1.89 -15.88 20.27
C LEU A 47 2.86 -14.86 20.89
N LEU A 48 2.79 -14.61 22.20
CA LEU A 48 3.50 -13.47 22.78
C LEU A 48 4.97 -13.76 23.04
N ASN A 49 5.81 -13.13 22.19
CA ASN A 49 7.23 -12.87 22.45
C ASN A 49 7.35 -11.81 23.56
N THR A 50 8.32 -11.95 24.46
CA THR A 50 8.64 -10.99 25.53
C THR A 50 8.78 -9.56 25.02
N ALA A 51 9.31 -9.37 23.80
CA ALA A 51 9.45 -8.06 23.16
C ALA A 51 8.10 -7.32 23.00
N TRP A 52 6.99 -8.05 22.74
CA TRP A 52 5.66 -7.46 22.64
C TRP A 52 5.19 -6.87 23.98
N SER A 53 5.43 -7.60 25.07
CA SER A 53 4.98 -7.20 26.40
C SER A 53 5.74 -5.98 26.96
N THR A 54 6.99 -5.77 26.55
CA THR A 54 7.84 -4.70 27.07
C THR A 54 7.68 -3.36 26.33
N ARG A 55 7.02 -3.33 25.16
CA ARG A 55 6.81 -2.09 24.41
C ARG A 55 5.69 -1.25 25.02
N HIS A 56 5.96 0.03 25.30
CA HIS A 56 5.00 0.98 25.89
C HIS A 56 4.26 1.86 24.87
N SER A 57 4.75 1.96 23.63
CA SER A 57 4.03 2.67 22.58
C SER A 57 2.71 1.97 22.25
N PRO A 58 1.72 2.71 21.70
CA PRO A 58 0.55 2.10 21.08
C PRO A 58 0.95 0.93 20.19
N LYS A 59 0.23 -0.19 20.32
CA LYS A 59 0.56 -1.41 19.58
C LYS A 59 -0.67 -2.18 19.16
N VAL A 60 -0.61 -2.80 17.99
CA VAL A 60 -1.68 -3.67 17.48
C VAL A 60 -1.13 -4.95 16.90
N ALA A 61 -1.67 -6.09 17.33
CA ALA A 61 -1.31 -7.39 16.78
C ALA A 61 -2.48 -8.03 16.04
N PHE A 62 -2.15 -8.82 15.02
CA PHE A 62 -3.08 -9.54 14.17
C PHE A 62 -2.67 -11.00 14.11
N ALA A 63 -3.63 -11.90 14.30
CA ALA A 63 -3.45 -13.32 14.03
C ALA A 63 -4.26 -13.69 12.78
N PHE A 64 -3.61 -14.41 11.88
CA PHE A 64 -4.21 -14.91 10.64
C PHE A 64 -4.09 -16.43 10.58
N ASP A 65 -5.15 -17.10 10.13
CA ASP A 65 -5.11 -18.52 9.77
C ASP A 65 -4.93 -18.67 8.26
N THR A 66 -3.98 -19.49 7.83
CA THR A 66 -3.89 -19.92 6.42
C THR A 66 -4.96 -20.97 6.16
N ILE A 67 -5.82 -20.70 5.17
CA ILE A 67 -6.84 -21.65 4.74
C ILE A 67 -6.43 -22.34 3.45
N ARG A 68 -6.90 -23.57 3.24
CA ARG A 68 -6.83 -24.22 1.94
C ARG A 68 -8.07 -23.82 1.14
N PRO A 69 -7.97 -22.92 0.15
CA PRO A 69 -9.14 -22.55 -0.64
C PRO A 69 -9.57 -23.75 -1.51
N PRO A 70 -10.86 -23.81 -1.89
CA PRO A 70 -11.32 -24.70 -2.96
C PRO A 70 -10.51 -24.53 -4.24
N LYS A 71 -10.38 -25.59 -5.06
CA LYS A 71 -9.57 -25.55 -6.31
C LYS A 71 -9.97 -24.41 -7.25
N ASN A 72 -11.26 -24.10 -7.34
CA ASN A 72 -11.77 -23.00 -8.17
C ASN A 72 -11.51 -21.59 -7.61
N LYS A 73 -10.95 -21.47 -6.41
CA LYS A 73 -10.64 -20.21 -5.72
C LYS A 73 -9.14 -20.02 -5.47
N LEU A 74 -8.28 -20.89 -6.01
CA LEU A 74 -6.82 -20.79 -5.85
C LEU A 74 -6.25 -19.47 -6.40
N ASN A 75 -6.89 -18.90 -7.43
CA ASN A 75 -6.47 -17.64 -8.04
C ASN A 75 -7.31 -16.44 -7.57
N GLU A 76 -8.22 -16.62 -6.61
CA GLU A 76 -9.04 -15.53 -6.09
C GLU A 76 -8.16 -14.52 -5.33
N PRO A 77 -8.17 -13.22 -5.65
CA PRO A 77 -7.33 -12.24 -4.97
C PRO A 77 -7.67 -12.16 -3.47
N ASP A 78 -6.66 -12.01 -2.61
CA ASP A 78 -6.90 -11.65 -1.22
C ASP A 78 -7.22 -10.15 -1.14
N LEU A 79 -8.31 -9.78 -0.48
CA LEU A 79 -8.82 -8.41 -0.47
C LEU A 79 -9.29 -8.05 0.95
N PRO A 80 -9.33 -6.76 1.30
CA PRO A 80 -9.98 -6.31 2.55
C PRO A 80 -11.40 -6.89 2.72
N THR A 81 -12.15 -7.01 1.64
CA THR A 81 -13.54 -7.49 1.63
C THR A 81 -13.69 -8.99 1.87
N ASN A 82 -12.61 -9.77 1.70
CA ASN A 82 -12.64 -11.22 1.94
C ASN A 82 -11.66 -11.65 3.05
N ILE A 83 -11.13 -10.72 3.85
CA ILE A 83 -10.16 -11.02 4.91
C ILE A 83 -10.76 -11.80 6.08
N LEU A 84 -12.07 -11.72 6.31
CA LEU A 84 -12.76 -12.41 7.40
C LEU A 84 -13.10 -13.87 7.03
N PRO A 85 -13.04 -14.82 7.98
CA PRO A 85 -13.50 -16.18 7.75
C PRO A 85 -15.04 -16.24 7.70
N THR A 86 -15.57 -17.34 7.17
CA THR A 86 -17.01 -17.62 7.12
C THR A 86 -17.29 -18.91 7.89
N PRO A 87 -18.14 -18.90 8.94
CA PRO A 87 -18.86 -17.75 9.49
C PRO A 87 -17.92 -16.72 10.18
N ILE A 88 -18.37 -15.47 10.30
CA ILE A 88 -17.62 -14.39 10.95
C ILE A 88 -17.61 -14.62 12.47
N PRO A 89 -16.44 -14.69 13.12
CA PRO A 89 -16.32 -14.82 14.57
C PRO A 89 -16.91 -13.61 15.32
N PRO A 90 -17.55 -13.80 16.49
CA PRO A 90 -18.14 -12.70 17.26
C PRO A 90 -17.15 -11.57 17.60
N ASN A 91 -15.88 -11.91 17.87
CA ASN A 91 -14.83 -10.95 18.17
C ASN A 91 -14.38 -10.12 16.95
N LEU A 92 -14.82 -10.44 15.74
CA LEU A 92 -14.50 -9.69 14.52
C LEU A 92 -15.73 -9.04 13.87
N ALA A 93 -16.95 -9.41 14.29
CA ALA A 93 -18.20 -8.94 13.69
C ALA A 93 -18.43 -7.42 13.82
N HIS A 94 -17.71 -6.75 14.73
CA HIS A 94 -17.80 -5.31 14.95
C HIS A 94 -16.90 -4.49 14.01
N LEU A 95 -15.97 -5.12 13.27
CA LEU A 95 -15.00 -4.41 12.44
C LEU A 95 -15.67 -3.83 11.20
N SER A 96 -15.55 -2.51 11.03
CA SER A 96 -16.03 -1.79 9.85
C SER A 96 -15.18 -2.09 8.60
N PRO A 97 -15.69 -1.86 7.38
CA PRO A 97 -14.91 -2.01 6.14
C PRO A 97 -13.59 -1.22 6.15
N LYS A 98 -13.61 0.00 6.71
CA LYS A 98 -12.40 0.84 6.84
C LYS A 98 -11.38 0.20 7.78
N GLU A 99 -11.81 -0.35 8.91
CA GLU A 99 -10.91 -1.04 9.84
C GLU A 99 -10.31 -2.30 9.22
N LEU A 100 -11.11 -3.09 8.49
CA LEU A 100 -10.63 -4.27 7.76
C LEU A 100 -9.59 -3.89 6.70
N GLU A 101 -9.80 -2.80 5.98
CA GLU A 101 -8.82 -2.24 5.04
C GLU A 101 -7.54 -1.79 5.75
N THR A 102 -7.66 -1.10 6.89
CA THR A 102 -6.50 -0.68 7.68
C THR A 102 -5.71 -1.90 8.18
N ILE A 103 -6.37 -2.91 8.74
CA ILE A 103 -5.74 -4.17 9.18
C ILE A 103 -5.04 -4.87 8.02
N TYR A 104 -5.72 -4.97 6.86
CA TYR A 104 -5.20 -5.60 5.66
C TYR A 104 -3.86 -4.99 5.23
N TRP A 105 -3.79 -3.66 5.14
CA TRP A 105 -2.57 -2.96 4.72
C TRP A 105 -1.50 -2.92 5.80
N GLN A 106 -1.88 -2.75 7.08
CA GLN A 106 -0.92 -2.77 8.19
C GLN A 106 -0.14 -4.09 8.23
N ALA A 107 -0.84 -5.22 8.11
CA ALA A 107 -0.19 -6.53 8.11
C ALA A 107 0.73 -6.74 6.89
N ARG A 108 0.27 -6.33 5.70
CA ARG A 108 0.99 -6.57 4.42
C ARG A 108 2.12 -5.59 4.16
N ASN A 109 2.15 -4.44 4.83
CA ASN A 109 3.15 -3.40 4.61
C ASN A 109 4.40 -3.53 5.49
N HIS A 110 4.48 -4.55 6.35
CA HIS A 110 5.73 -4.85 7.07
C HIS A 110 6.89 -5.11 6.10
N ASP A 111 7.95 -4.31 6.24
CA ASP A 111 9.14 -4.21 5.39
C ASP A 111 8.82 -4.07 3.90
N ALA A 112 7.65 -3.51 3.59
CA ALA A 112 7.20 -3.42 2.21
C ALA A 112 7.77 -2.21 1.48
N CYS A 113 8.40 -1.25 2.16
CA CYS A 113 8.91 -0.01 1.54
C CYS A 113 9.93 -0.34 0.46
N TYR A 114 10.94 -1.15 0.78
CA TYR A 114 11.93 -1.68 -0.17
C TYR A 114 11.31 -2.55 -1.26
N LYS A 115 10.32 -3.39 -0.93
CA LYS A 115 9.56 -4.21 -1.90
C LYS A 115 8.80 -3.33 -2.90
N SER A 116 8.22 -2.23 -2.43
CA SER A 116 7.42 -1.31 -3.25
C SER A 116 8.28 -0.45 -4.16
N VAL A 117 9.44 0.02 -3.66
CA VAL A 117 10.44 0.69 -4.49
C VAL A 117 10.96 -0.25 -5.58
N THR A 118 11.36 -1.47 -5.20
CA THR A 118 11.83 -2.50 -6.14
C THR A 118 10.77 -2.83 -7.20
N LEU A 119 9.50 -2.99 -6.80
CA LEU A 119 8.38 -3.20 -7.72
C LEU A 119 8.29 -2.11 -8.78
N ILE A 120 8.42 -0.85 -8.38
CA ILE A 120 8.33 0.28 -9.31
C ILE A 120 9.56 0.34 -10.22
N GLN A 121 10.75 -0.03 -9.74
CA GLN A 121 11.94 -0.19 -10.60
C GLN A 121 11.68 -1.21 -11.71
N HIS A 122 11.23 -2.41 -11.33
CA HIS A 122 10.91 -3.49 -12.29
C HIS A 122 9.87 -3.06 -13.32
N PHE A 123 8.88 -2.26 -12.89
CA PHE A 123 7.90 -1.72 -13.82
C PHE A 123 8.50 -0.69 -14.77
N PHE A 124 9.36 0.21 -14.27
CA PHE A 124 10.02 1.21 -15.11
C PHE A 124 11.05 0.62 -16.08
N ASP A 125 11.60 -0.56 -15.79
CA ASP A 125 12.48 -1.28 -16.72
C ASP A 125 11.77 -1.70 -18.04
N TYR A 126 10.44 -1.68 -18.08
CA TYR A 126 9.68 -1.86 -19.34
C TYR A 126 9.67 -0.64 -20.26
N TYR A 127 10.24 0.49 -19.82
CA TYR A 127 10.15 1.76 -20.52
C TYR A 127 11.52 2.42 -20.67
N PRO A 128 11.77 3.19 -21.74
CA PRO A 128 12.91 4.09 -21.78
C PRO A 128 12.88 5.07 -20.60
N LEU A 129 14.05 5.45 -20.07
CA LEU A 129 14.18 6.38 -18.94
C LEU A 129 13.56 7.77 -19.24
N GLU A 130 13.36 8.07 -20.51
CA GLU A 130 12.89 9.36 -21.03
C GLU A 130 11.36 9.39 -21.11
N THR A 131 10.72 8.24 -20.86
CA THR A 131 9.27 8.12 -20.77
C THR A 131 8.74 9.09 -19.73
N ARG A 132 7.70 9.81 -20.13
CA ARG A 132 7.11 10.86 -19.31
C ARG A 132 6.23 10.27 -18.22
N VAL A 133 6.31 10.85 -17.02
CA VAL A 133 5.48 10.50 -15.87
C VAL A 133 4.67 11.73 -15.48
N CYS A 134 3.34 11.60 -15.50
CA CYS A 134 2.38 12.58 -15.02
C CYS A 134 2.22 12.43 -13.50
N ILE A 135 2.43 13.54 -12.78
CA ILE A 135 2.33 13.63 -11.34
C ILE A 135 1.12 14.48 -11.00
N ARG A 136 0.13 13.85 -10.33
CA ARG A 136 -1.08 14.50 -9.83
C ARG A 136 -1.18 14.32 -8.33
N THR A 137 -1.24 15.40 -7.57
CA THR A 137 -1.35 15.33 -6.11
C THR A 137 -2.72 15.78 -5.62
N SER A 138 -3.03 15.45 -4.37
CA SER A 138 -4.25 15.88 -3.66
C SER A 138 -4.43 17.39 -3.55
N ALA A 139 -3.32 18.13 -3.58
CA ALA A 139 -3.32 19.58 -3.53
C ALA A 139 -3.82 20.20 -4.84
N GLY A 140 -3.91 19.42 -5.92
CA GLY A 140 -4.21 19.89 -7.27
C GLY A 140 -2.96 20.17 -8.11
N THR A 141 -1.77 19.89 -7.58
CA THR A 141 -0.52 19.92 -8.36
C THR A 141 -0.64 18.94 -9.53
N ASN A 142 -0.26 19.40 -10.71
CA ASN A 142 -0.25 18.62 -11.95
C ASN A 142 0.96 19.03 -12.79
N TYR A 143 1.93 18.14 -12.95
CA TYR A 143 3.07 18.37 -13.82
C TYR A 143 3.55 17.05 -14.44
N THR A 144 4.46 17.16 -15.39
CA THR A 144 5.08 16.00 -16.03
C THR A 144 6.57 16.04 -15.80
N THR A 145 7.15 14.89 -15.47
CA THR A 145 8.59 14.65 -15.35
C THR A 145 8.97 13.42 -16.20
N THR A 146 10.16 12.85 -16.01
CA THR A 146 10.58 11.59 -16.66
C THR A 146 10.91 10.52 -15.63
N ILE A 147 10.95 9.26 -16.07
CA ILE A 147 11.41 8.13 -15.26
C ILE A 147 12.84 8.39 -14.74
N SER A 148 13.72 9.00 -15.55
CA SER A 148 15.10 9.35 -15.20
C SER A 148 15.23 10.37 -14.07
N SER A 149 14.17 11.17 -13.84
CA SER A 149 14.16 12.24 -12.84
C SER A 149 13.70 11.76 -11.46
N ARG A 150 13.41 10.46 -11.31
CA ARG A 150 13.07 9.87 -10.02
C ARG A 150 14.32 9.67 -9.17
N ASP A 151 14.12 9.65 -7.87
CA ASP A 151 15.11 9.19 -6.90
C ASP A 151 14.46 8.29 -5.86
N ILE A 152 15.27 7.44 -5.26
CA ILE A 152 14.92 6.59 -4.13
C ILE A 152 15.52 7.24 -2.91
N ILE A 153 14.68 7.52 -1.93
CA ILE A 153 15.08 8.24 -0.72
C ILE A 153 14.95 7.26 0.43
N GLU A 154 16.09 6.87 0.99
CA GLU A 154 16.19 5.97 2.14
C GLU A 154 16.57 6.78 3.38
N PHE A 155 15.80 6.66 4.45
CA PHE A 155 16.05 7.39 5.69
C PHE A 155 15.57 6.59 6.90
N LYS A 156 15.94 7.06 8.10
CA LYS A 156 15.60 6.40 9.36
C LYS A 156 14.43 7.07 10.06
N LEU A 157 13.51 6.26 10.56
CA LEU A 157 12.45 6.69 11.46
C LEU A 157 12.83 6.30 12.89
N HIS A 158 12.92 7.29 13.76
CA HIS A 158 13.30 7.13 15.16
C HIS A 158 12.08 7.15 16.07
N ARG A 159 12.02 6.15 16.96
CA ARG A 159 10.95 5.88 17.91
C ARG A 159 9.59 5.90 17.23
N PRO A 160 9.28 4.88 16.40
CA PRO A 160 7.97 4.73 15.80
C PRO A 160 6.88 4.75 16.88
N LYS A 161 5.84 5.57 16.65
CA LYS A 161 4.73 5.81 17.57
C LYS A 161 3.71 4.68 17.60
N LEU A 162 3.76 3.79 16.60
CA LEU A 162 2.93 2.61 16.52
C LEU A 162 3.82 1.40 16.26
N ALA A 163 3.61 0.35 17.06
CA ALA A 163 4.17 -0.96 16.79
C ALA A 163 3.09 -1.92 16.27
N THR A 164 3.41 -2.74 15.28
CA THR A 164 2.50 -3.79 14.79
C THR A 164 3.15 -5.15 14.80
N ASN A 165 2.35 -6.20 15.00
CA ASN A 165 2.77 -7.59 14.81
C ASN A 165 1.70 -8.33 14.02
N ALA A 166 2.04 -8.83 12.84
CA ALA A 166 1.15 -9.70 12.09
C ALA A 166 1.72 -11.12 12.06
N CYS A 167 0.95 -12.07 12.58
CA CYS A 167 1.34 -13.47 12.65
C CYS A 167 0.44 -14.32 11.75
N VAL A 168 1.05 -15.22 10.98
CA VAL A 168 0.34 -16.17 10.11
C VAL A 168 0.51 -17.59 10.64
N LEU A 169 -0.60 -18.32 10.76
CA LEU A 169 -0.67 -19.69 11.26
C LEU A 169 -0.86 -20.69 10.12
N PRO A 170 -0.32 -21.92 10.24
CA PRO A 170 0.30 -22.50 11.43
C PRO A 170 1.81 -22.23 11.56
N SER A 171 2.46 -21.50 10.63
CA SER A 171 3.91 -21.28 10.69
C SER A 171 4.33 -20.52 11.96
N GLY A 172 3.45 -19.66 12.49
CA GLY A 172 3.73 -18.86 13.68
C GLY A 172 4.73 -17.73 13.43
N THR A 173 5.02 -17.43 12.16
CA THR A 173 5.95 -16.37 11.78
C THR A 173 5.31 -15.02 12.03
N GLY A 174 5.93 -14.21 12.90
CA GLY A 174 5.52 -12.84 13.19
C GLY A 174 6.28 -11.82 12.35
N HIS A 175 5.58 -10.78 11.92
CA HIS A 175 6.06 -9.68 11.10
C HIS A 175 5.88 -8.38 11.87
N PHE A 176 6.98 -7.71 12.22
CA PHE A 176 7.01 -6.64 13.21
C PHE A 176 7.35 -5.27 12.62
N THR A 177 6.45 -4.31 12.65
CA THR A 177 6.78 -2.92 12.29
C THR A 177 6.89 -2.06 13.56
N GLY A 178 7.90 -1.19 13.63
CA GLY A 178 8.00 -0.20 14.70
C GLY A 178 8.30 -0.75 16.10
N MET A 179 8.76 -2.00 16.19
CA MET A 179 9.17 -2.61 17.46
C MET A 179 10.51 -2.07 17.99
N GLU A 180 11.41 -1.73 17.07
CA GLU A 180 12.71 -1.15 17.37
C GLU A 180 12.62 0.37 17.50
N ASP A 181 13.63 0.97 18.15
CA ASP A 181 13.71 2.43 18.30
C ASP A 181 14.17 3.15 17.04
N VAL A 182 14.67 2.40 16.04
CA VAL A 182 15.05 2.92 14.74
C VAL A 182 14.55 1.92 13.71
N MET A 183 13.92 2.40 12.65
CA MET A 183 13.58 1.56 11.49
C MET A 183 13.98 2.27 10.20
N ASP A 184 14.46 1.51 9.24
CA ASP A 184 14.74 2.01 7.91
C ASP A 184 13.44 2.18 7.12
N HIS A 185 13.35 3.22 6.29
CA HIS A 185 12.21 3.49 5.43
C HIS A 185 12.68 3.99 4.07
N ALA A 186 11.96 3.60 3.02
CA ALA A 186 12.29 3.96 1.65
C ALA A 186 11.06 4.45 0.89
N VAL A 187 11.23 5.52 0.11
CA VAL A 187 10.19 6.12 -0.74
C VAL A 187 10.75 6.48 -2.11
N LEU A 188 9.87 6.83 -3.05
CA LEU A 188 10.27 7.40 -4.33
C LEU A 188 9.99 8.90 -4.34
N GLY A 189 10.97 9.68 -4.76
CA GLY A 189 10.81 11.08 -5.11
C GLY A 189 10.72 11.28 -6.62
N PHE A 190 9.99 12.34 -6.99
CA PHE A 190 9.87 12.86 -8.34
C PHE A 190 9.96 14.38 -8.23
N GLY A 191 11.18 14.93 -8.26
CA GLY A 191 11.38 16.36 -7.98
C GLY A 191 10.95 16.70 -6.54
N ASP A 192 9.91 17.52 -6.39
CA ASP A 192 9.40 17.98 -5.09
C ASP A 192 8.29 17.09 -4.51
N THR A 193 8.00 15.94 -5.12
CA THR A 193 6.85 15.09 -4.78
C THR A 193 7.32 13.71 -4.33
N ILE A 194 6.75 13.21 -3.23
CA ILE A 194 7.02 11.89 -2.66
C ILE A 194 5.85 10.95 -2.93
N LEU A 195 6.17 9.74 -3.38
CA LEU A 195 5.30 8.57 -3.40
C LEU A 195 5.72 7.58 -2.32
N ASP A 196 4.80 7.27 -1.40
CA ASP A 196 4.94 6.22 -0.41
C ASP A 196 3.75 5.25 -0.52
N LEU A 197 4.00 4.06 -1.06
CA LEU A 197 3.00 2.99 -1.20
C LEU A 197 2.75 2.21 0.11
N THR A 198 3.51 2.51 1.16
CA THR A 198 3.63 1.65 2.35
C THR A 198 3.29 2.32 3.66
N SER A 199 3.06 3.64 3.63
CA SER A 199 2.67 4.46 4.77
C SER A 199 1.56 3.86 5.64
N MET A 200 0.63 3.08 5.04
CA MET A 200 -0.41 2.33 5.74
C MET A 200 0.10 1.33 6.79
N GLN A 201 1.40 1.00 6.83
CA GLN A 201 1.99 0.25 7.95
C GLN A 201 1.78 0.95 9.29
N PHE A 202 1.67 2.28 9.28
CA PHE A 202 1.41 3.12 10.45
C PHE A 202 -0.10 3.32 10.72
N GLY A 203 -0.96 2.48 10.15
CA GLY A 203 -2.40 2.50 10.36
C GLY A 203 -3.08 3.70 9.71
N ASP A 204 -4.12 4.22 10.39
CA ASP A 204 -4.95 5.29 9.84
C ASP A 204 -4.20 6.61 9.63
N GLU A 205 -3.18 6.90 10.45
CA GLU A 205 -2.31 8.06 10.24
C GLU A 205 -1.52 7.94 8.92
N GLY A 206 -1.21 6.69 8.52
CA GLY A 206 -0.54 6.35 7.27
C GLY A 206 -1.36 6.62 6.01
N ARG A 207 -2.66 6.86 6.12
CA ARG A 207 -3.54 7.11 4.96
C ARG A 207 -3.19 8.43 4.26
N GLY A 208 -3.08 8.38 2.94
CA GLY A 208 -2.99 9.58 2.11
C GLY A 208 -4.33 10.31 2.01
N LEU A 209 -4.35 11.45 1.30
CA LEU A 209 -5.56 12.25 1.05
C LEU A 209 -6.36 12.63 2.31
N GLY A 210 -5.68 12.86 3.44
CA GLY A 210 -6.33 13.19 4.70
C GLY A 210 -7.17 12.03 5.27
N GLY A 211 -6.67 10.79 5.18
CA GLY A 211 -7.35 9.63 5.76
C GLY A 211 -8.14 8.78 4.76
N LYS A 212 -7.97 8.97 3.44
CA LYS A 212 -8.85 8.40 2.41
C LYS A 212 -8.14 7.60 1.31
N SER A 213 -6.82 7.68 1.20
CA SER A 213 -6.04 6.86 0.26
C SER A 213 -5.21 5.83 0.99
N VAL A 214 -4.93 4.72 0.30
CA VAL A 214 -4.07 3.62 0.76
C VAL A 214 -2.59 3.84 0.46
N PHE A 215 -2.24 4.98 -0.13
CA PHE A 215 -0.87 5.44 -0.37
C PHE A 215 -0.79 6.96 -0.23
N VAL A 216 0.43 7.48 -0.12
CA VAL A 216 0.71 8.92 -0.06
C VAL A 216 1.36 9.36 -1.37
N LEU A 217 0.83 10.44 -1.95
CA LEU A 217 1.40 11.15 -3.10
C LEU A 217 1.22 12.66 -2.88
N GLU A 218 2.27 13.32 -2.40
CA GLU A 218 2.23 14.73 -1.96
C GLU A 218 3.60 15.41 -2.03
N SER A 219 3.64 16.72 -1.81
CA SER A 219 4.92 17.44 -1.80
C SER A 219 5.82 16.94 -0.66
N GLN A 220 7.13 16.98 -0.88
CA GLN A 220 8.16 16.56 0.07
C GLN A 220 8.02 17.25 1.42
N GLU A 221 7.76 18.56 1.43
CA GLU A 221 7.48 19.33 2.65
C GLU A 221 6.31 18.72 3.45
N LYS A 222 5.18 18.44 2.79
CA LYS A 222 4.01 17.85 3.45
C LYS A 222 4.27 16.43 3.92
N TYR A 223 5.03 15.68 3.13
CA TYR A 223 5.43 14.33 3.49
C TYR A 223 6.29 14.31 4.76
N TYR A 224 7.29 15.18 4.85
CA TYR A 224 8.16 15.27 6.03
C TYR A 224 7.40 15.74 7.27
N GLU A 225 6.48 16.70 7.14
CA GLU A 225 5.57 17.06 8.23
C GLU A 225 4.69 15.88 8.67
N ARG A 226 4.24 15.06 7.73
CA ARG A 226 3.48 13.85 8.02
C ARG A 226 4.29 12.80 8.78
N LEU A 227 5.59 12.65 8.53
CA LEU A 227 6.42 11.66 9.23
C LEU A 227 6.40 11.84 10.76
N LYS A 228 6.21 13.09 11.24
CA LYS A 228 6.06 13.41 12.66
C LYS A 228 4.82 12.77 13.31
N LYS A 229 3.87 12.26 12.52
CA LYS A 229 2.73 11.48 13.00
C LYS A 229 3.09 10.01 13.26
N PHE A 230 4.11 9.50 12.57
CA PHE A 230 4.49 8.08 12.60
C PHE A 230 5.65 7.81 13.54
N ALA A 231 6.54 8.79 13.69
CA ALA A 231 7.76 8.69 14.47
C ALA A 231 7.96 9.98 15.29
N GLU A 232 8.78 9.91 16.34
CA GLU A 232 9.20 11.13 17.05
C GLU A 232 10.12 11.99 16.19
N TYR A 233 10.98 11.34 15.40
CA TYR A 233 11.94 11.98 14.53
C TYR A 233 12.15 11.15 13.26
N ALA A 234 12.37 11.82 12.13
CA ALA A 234 12.73 11.21 10.86
C ALA A 234 14.03 11.87 10.38
N ASP A 235 15.06 11.07 10.13
CA ASP A 235 16.37 11.55 9.69
C ASP A 235 16.39 11.81 8.18
N THR A 236 15.58 12.80 7.76
CA THR A 236 15.50 13.19 6.34
C THR A 236 16.68 14.05 5.90
N GLU A 237 17.45 14.60 6.84
CA GLU A 237 18.65 15.41 6.55
C GLU A 237 19.81 14.53 6.08
N ASN A 238 19.97 13.34 6.65
CA ASN A 238 20.98 12.35 6.23
C ASN A 238 20.40 11.27 5.32
N ALA A 239 19.29 11.57 4.63
CA ALA A 239 18.68 10.63 3.70
C ALA A 239 19.68 10.22 2.60
N LYS A 240 19.74 8.92 2.33
CA LYS A 240 20.49 8.38 1.19
C LYS A 240 19.62 8.47 -0.05
N HIS A 241 20.15 9.12 -1.08
CA HIS A 241 19.52 9.19 -2.39
C HIS A 241 20.20 8.20 -3.33
N SER A 242 19.40 7.38 -4.01
CA SER A 242 19.90 6.46 -5.02
C SER A 242 18.95 6.40 -6.21
N PHE A 243 19.44 5.96 -7.36
CA PHE A 243 18.58 5.69 -8.53
C PHE A 243 18.08 4.24 -8.55
N TYR A 244 18.76 3.37 -7.81
CA TYR A 244 18.54 1.95 -7.80
C TYR A 244 18.86 1.36 -6.42
N ILE A 245 18.00 0.47 -5.95
CA ILE A 245 18.25 -0.43 -4.82
C ILE A 245 18.22 -1.88 -5.31
N PHE A 246 19.00 -2.73 -4.65
CA PHE A 246 18.95 -4.17 -4.91
C PHE A 246 17.62 -4.74 -4.41
N PRO A 247 17.05 -5.72 -5.13
CA PRO A 247 15.87 -6.44 -4.67
C PRO A 247 16.10 -7.08 -3.29
N PRO A 248 15.03 -7.31 -2.50
CA PRO A 248 15.13 -8.07 -1.26
C PRO A 248 15.74 -9.45 -1.48
N GLU A 249 16.61 -9.88 -0.57
CA GLU A 249 17.31 -11.18 -0.64
C GLU A 249 16.41 -12.38 -0.29
N ASP A 250 15.21 -12.13 0.23
CA ASP A 250 14.21 -13.15 0.55
C ASP A 250 13.93 -14.06 -0.67
N PRO A 251 14.10 -15.39 -0.56
CA PRO A 251 13.86 -16.30 -1.68
C PRO A 251 12.45 -16.18 -2.26
N GLY A 252 12.35 -16.03 -3.58
CA GLY A 252 11.07 -15.95 -4.30
C GLY A 252 10.42 -14.56 -4.30
N VAL A 253 10.88 -13.62 -3.47
CA VAL A 253 10.28 -12.28 -3.40
C VAL A 253 10.55 -11.50 -4.68
N ASN A 254 11.78 -11.55 -5.22
CA ASN A 254 12.09 -10.82 -6.44
C ASN A 254 11.30 -11.34 -7.65
N GLU A 255 11.17 -12.66 -7.79
CA GLU A 255 10.37 -13.31 -8.84
C GLU A 255 8.90 -12.91 -8.75
N TRP A 256 8.36 -12.87 -7.52
CA TRP A 256 7.00 -12.40 -7.28
C TRP A 256 6.84 -10.91 -7.63
N LEU A 257 7.79 -10.04 -7.27
CA LEU A 257 7.73 -8.61 -7.62
C LEU A 257 7.82 -8.36 -9.13
N LEU A 258 8.63 -9.14 -9.86
CA LEU A 258 8.67 -9.11 -11.33
C LEU A 258 7.32 -9.52 -11.92
N ASP A 259 6.69 -10.55 -11.37
CA ASP A 259 5.36 -11.00 -11.81
C ASP A 259 4.26 -9.97 -11.51
N VAL A 260 4.33 -9.28 -10.37
CA VAL A 260 3.45 -8.14 -10.03
C VAL A 260 3.67 -6.99 -11.04
N ALA A 261 4.93 -6.61 -11.32
CA ALA A 261 5.25 -5.55 -12.29
C ALA A 261 4.69 -5.85 -13.68
N ARG A 262 4.85 -7.11 -14.14
CA ARG A 262 4.28 -7.60 -15.40
C ARG A 262 2.75 -7.44 -15.42
N ARG A 263 2.03 -7.85 -14.37
CA ARG A 263 0.56 -7.68 -14.31
C ARG A 263 0.14 -6.22 -14.34
N VAL A 264 0.85 -5.35 -13.62
CA VAL A 264 0.58 -3.89 -13.66
C VAL A 264 0.78 -3.35 -15.07
N LYS A 265 1.85 -3.76 -15.76
CA LYS A 265 2.12 -3.41 -17.16
C LYS A 265 1.00 -3.86 -18.10
N GLU A 266 0.57 -5.11 -18.00
CA GLU A 266 -0.51 -5.65 -18.82
C GLU A 266 -1.85 -4.92 -18.62
N ARG A 267 -2.16 -4.52 -17.38
CA ARG A 267 -3.36 -3.74 -17.09
C ARG A 267 -3.23 -2.29 -17.56
N TRP A 268 -2.07 -1.69 -17.38
CA TRP A 268 -1.78 -0.35 -17.85
C TRP A 268 -1.88 -0.25 -19.38
N ASP A 269 -1.35 -1.23 -20.11
CA ASP A 269 -1.42 -1.26 -21.58
C ASP A 269 -2.85 -1.46 -22.08
N ARG A 270 -3.69 -2.18 -21.31
CA ARG A 270 -5.10 -2.44 -21.61
C ARG A 270 -6.06 -1.39 -21.04
N ARG A 271 -5.57 -0.29 -20.47
CA ARG A 271 -6.39 0.75 -19.81
C ARG A 271 -7.53 1.34 -20.64
N ALA A 272 -7.43 1.27 -21.97
CA ALA A 272 -8.48 1.72 -22.88
C ALA A 272 -9.74 0.84 -22.82
N THR A 273 -9.59 -0.45 -22.45
CA THR A 273 -10.68 -1.44 -22.43
C THR A 273 -10.88 -2.07 -21.04
N GLU A 274 -9.84 -2.13 -20.22
CA GLU A 274 -9.87 -2.69 -18.87
C GLU A 274 -9.72 -1.57 -17.84
N HIS A 275 -10.80 -1.28 -17.14
CA HIS A 275 -10.85 -0.20 -16.17
C HIS A 275 -10.58 -0.69 -14.75
N TRP A 276 -10.15 0.24 -13.88
CA TRP A 276 -9.89 -0.03 -12.48
C TRP A 276 -10.55 1.00 -11.58
N CYS A 277 -10.74 0.61 -10.33
CA CYS A 277 -11.27 1.48 -9.31
C CYS A 277 -10.26 2.58 -8.94
N GLY A 278 -10.68 3.84 -9.04
CA GLY A 278 -9.90 5.03 -8.67
C GLY A 278 -9.59 5.20 -7.17
N HIS A 279 -9.92 4.19 -6.35
CA HIS A 279 -9.63 4.15 -4.90
C HIS A 279 -8.76 2.96 -4.51
N CYS A 280 -9.11 1.75 -4.95
CA CYS A 280 -8.41 0.52 -4.54
C CYS A 280 -7.63 -0.18 -5.66
N GLY A 281 -7.73 0.28 -6.92
CA GLY A 281 -7.04 -0.34 -8.07
C GLY A 281 -7.62 -1.68 -8.55
N ALA A 282 -8.67 -2.21 -7.92
CA ALA A 282 -9.34 -3.43 -8.38
C ALA A 282 -9.98 -3.25 -9.75
N PRO A 283 -10.14 -4.31 -10.56
CA PRO A 283 -10.96 -4.26 -11.78
C PRO A 283 -12.34 -3.68 -11.48
N ALA A 284 -12.79 -2.70 -12.27
CA ALA A 284 -14.04 -2.00 -12.02
C ALA A 284 -14.80 -1.72 -13.32
N GLU A 285 -15.91 -2.41 -13.54
CA GLU A 285 -16.79 -2.20 -14.70
C GLU A 285 -18.14 -1.56 -14.33
N MET A 286 -18.50 -1.54 -13.05
CA MET A 286 -19.90 -1.35 -12.66
C MET A 286 -20.30 0.12 -12.39
N MET A 287 -19.40 0.95 -11.88
CA MET A 287 -19.72 2.34 -11.52
C MET A 287 -18.71 3.33 -12.09
N ARG A 288 -19.17 4.30 -12.88
CA ARG A 288 -18.35 5.39 -13.42
C ARG A 288 -18.79 6.75 -12.90
N CYS A 289 -17.85 7.70 -12.86
CA CYS A 289 -18.15 9.09 -12.56
C CYS A 289 -19.21 9.63 -13.52
N SER A 290 -20.32 10.16 -13.00
CA SER A 290 -21.40 10.70 -13.81
C SER A 290 -21.02 11.97 -14.57
N LEU A 291 -19.96 12.67 -14.13
CA LEU A 291 -19.50 13.93 -14.71
C LEU A 291 -18.54 13.71 -15.87
N CYS A 292 -17.38 13.08 -15.63
CA CYS A 292 -16.39 12.85 -16.70
C CYS A 292 -16.62 11.55 -17.48
N LYS A 293 -17.29 10.56 -16.88
CA LYS A 293 -17.47 9.20 -17.45
C LYS A 293 -16.18 8.38 -17.66
N ASP A 294 -15.02 8.95 -17.31
CA ASP A 294 -13.70 8.33 -17.51
C ASP A 294 -13.14 7.62 -16.27
N ALA A 295 -13.62 7.97 -15.06
CA ALA A 295 -13.15 7.36 -13.81
C ALA A 295 -14.13 6.31 -13.31
N TYR A 296 -13.60 5.14 -12.92
CA TYR A 296 -14.37 3.97 -12.50
C TYR A 296 -14.16 3.66 -11.02
N TYR A 297 -15.14 3.02 -10.40
CA TYR A 297 -15.18 2.69 -8.97
C TYR A 297 -15.88 1.35 -8.76
N CYS A 298 -15.50 0.64 -7.69
CA CYS A 298 -16.22 -0.58 -7.28
C CYS A 298 -17.65 -0.23 -6.85
N ASP A 299 -17.81 0.84 -6.09
CA ASP A 299 -19.06 1.28 -5.49
C ASP A 299 -19.04 2.80 -5.14
N LYS A 300 -20.13 3.26 -4.52
CA LYS A 300 -20.31 4.66 -4.09
C LYS A 300 -19.34 5.07 -2.98
N GLU A 301 -18.94 4.15 -2.11
CA GLU A 301 -18.03 4.44 -0.99
C GLU A 301 -16.62 4.71 -1.53
N HIS A 302 -16.15 3.86 -2.46
CA HIS A 302 -14.90 4.06 -3.17
C HIS A 302 -14.90 5.36 -3.99
N GLN A 303 -16.02 5.69 -4.66
CA GLN A 303 -16.14 7.00 -5.31
C GLN A 303 -16.02 8.16 -4.31
N ALA A 304 -16.71 8.08 -3.17
CA ALA A 304 -16.67 9.12 -2.14
C ALA A 304 -15.28 9.27 -1.48
N ALA A 305 -14.56 8.16 -1.30
CA ALA A 305 -13.20 8.13 -0.79
C ALA A 305 -12.20 8.77 -1.77
N ALA A 306 -12.32 8.47 -3.06
CA ALA A 306 -11.48 9.03 -4.12
C ALA A 306 -11.86 10.47 -4.52
N TRP A 307 -13.10 10.91 -4.26
CA TRP A 307 -13.62 12.20 -4.72
C TRP A 307 -12.76 13.41 -4.35
N PRO A 308 -12.18 13.54 -3.12
CA PRO A 308 -11.32 14.67 -2.78
C PRO A 308 -10.13 14.86 -3.73
N PHE A 309 -9.59 13.77 -4.25
CA PHE A 309 -8.57 13.78 -5.30
C PHE A 309 -9.21 13.96 -6.69
N HIS A 310 -10.14 13.08 -7.06
CA HIS A 310 -10.70 13.05 -8.41
C HIS A 310 -11.33 14.38 -8.84
N LYS A 311 -12.00 15.10 -7.93
CA LYS A 311 -12.63 16.40 -8.20
C LYS A 311 -11.66 17.50 -8.63
N LYS A 312 -10.34 17.30 -8.49
CA LYS A 312 -9.32 18.25 -8.95
C LYS A 312 -8.98 18.07 -10.43
N PHE A 313 -9.22 16.87 -10.96
CA PHE A 313 -8.84 16.46 -12.31
C PHE A 313 -10.04 15.98 -13.15
N CYS A 314 -11.25 16.07 -12.61
CA CYS A 314 -12.48 15.65 -13.29
C CYS A 314 -12.83 16.66 -14.40
N SER A 315 -12.76 16.22 -15.66
CA SER A 315 -13.07 17.04 -16.85
C SER A 315 -14.52 17.53 -16.91
N GLY A 316 -15.45 16.80 -16.28
CA GLY A 316 -16.87 17.17 -16.23
C GLY A 316 -17.22 18.14 -15.10
N LYS A 317 -16.26 18.49 -14.23
CA LYS A 317 -16.50 19.45 -13.16
C LYS A 317 -16.34 20.87 -13.70
N LYS A 318 -17.48 21.55 -13.88
CA LYS A 318 -17.54 22.99 -14.13
C LYS A 318 -17.34 23.76 -12.83
#